data_AF-A0A9E4JI52-F1
#
_entry.id   AF-A0A9E4JI52-F1
#
_cell.length_a   1.000
_cell.length_b   1.000
_cell.length_c   1.000
_cell.angle_alpha   90.00
_cell.angle_beta   90.00
_cell.angle_gamma   90.00
#
_symmetry.space_group_name_H-M   'P 1'
#
loop_
_entity.id
_entity.type
_entity.pdbx_description
1 polymer ?
#
loop_
_entity_poly.entity_id
_entity_poly.type
_entity_poly.pdbx_seq_one_letter_code
_entity_poly.pdbx_strand_id
1 'polypeptide(L)'
;MTEVVFLSLLISSLGFEAVLISSWIYSEHSTVKQQIEEEEILTSYEPANKKASAPLQPNGHSDQKQVDDSALSEWEYKIVRANRDLFRNPAIFHKLCEEEAEMGWMMLEKLDDRRVRFKRLANLPEQTNDQLPRFDPYRSHYGSDLDFTSWLAAIAFLTAIVLPAYLGYALVSATLNNLPNSLPRIPLLNQPPEVEPEVENNEPLPEEIPSELEAKPSGT
;
A
#
# COMPACT_ATOMS: atom_id res chain seq x y z
N MET A 1 -12.90 -33.15 -29.49
CA MET A 1 -13.76 -31.94 -29.67
C MET A 1 -13.71 -31.06 -28.43
N THR A 2 -13.97 -31.61 -27.24
CA THR A 2 -13.93 -30.88 -25.95
C THR A 2 -12.56 -30.34 -25.57
N GLU A 3 -11.46 -31.08 -25.79
CA GLU A 3 -10.09 -30.63 -25.48
C GLU A 3 -9.67 -29.36 -26.24
N VAL A 4 -10.07 -29.24 -27.50
CA VAL A 4 -9.78 -28.05 -28.32
C VAL A 4 -10.52 -26.83 -27.77
N VAL A 5 -11.74 -27.02 -27.27
CA VAL A 5 -12.53 -25.95 -26.61
C VAL A 5 -11.84 -25.52 -25.32
N PHE A 6 -11.41 -26.46 -24.47
CA PHE A 6 -10.69 -26.14 -23.22
C PHE A 6 -9.37 -25.40 -23.47
N LEU A 7 -8.57 -25.85 -24.44
CA LEU A 7 -7.30 -25.19 -24.78
C LEU A 7 -7.53 -23.79 -25.35
N SER A 8 -8.53 -23.61 -26.22
CA SER A 8 -8.86 -22.28 -26.75
C SER A 8 -9.32 -21.31 -25.66
N LEU A 9 -10.07 -21.81 -24.67
CA LEU A 9 -10.57 -21.02 -23.55
C LEU A 9 -9.42 -20.58 -22.63
N LEU A 10 -8.48 -21.48 -22.32
CA LEU A 10 -7.28 -21.17 -21.53
C LEU A 10 -6.34 -20.17 -22.21
N ILE A 11 -6.14 -20.29 -23.53
CA ILE A 11 -5.29 -19.36 -24.30
C ILE A 11 -5.93 -17.97 -24.36
N SER A 12 -7.26 -17.91 -24.49
CA SER A 12 -7.99 -16.65 -24.51
C SER A 12 -8.00 -15.93 -23.16
N SER A 13 -8.11 -16.66 -22.03
CA SER A 13 -8.06 -16.05 -20.71
C SER A 13 -6.68 -15.48 -20.40
N LEU A 14 -5.62 -16.21 -20.75
CA LEU A 14 -4.25 -15.76 -20.52
C LEU A 14 -3.90 -14.50 -21.33
N GLY A 15 -4.37 -14.41 -22.57
CA GLY A 15 -4.21 -13.21 -23.39
C GLY A 15 -4.95 -11.99 -22.84
N PHE A 16 -6.16 -12.20 -22.32
CA PHE A 16 -6.96 -11.12 -21.72
C PHE A 16 -6.34 -10.59 -20.42
N GLU A 17 -5.88 -11.48 -19.54
CA GLU A 17 -5.17 -11.10 -18.31
C GLU A 17 -3.89 -10.32 -18.60
N ALA A 18 -3.11 -10.72 -19.61
CA ALA A 18 -1.90 -9.99 -20.01
C ALA A 18 -2.18 -8.55 -20.48
N VAL A 19 -3.28 -8.34 -21.22
CA VAL A 19 -3.70 -6.99 -21.66
C VAL A 19 -4.15 -6.14 -20.48
N LEU A 20 -4.89 -6.71 -19.52
CA LEU A 20 -5.31 -5.98 -18.32
C LEU A 20 -4.11 -5.58 -17.45
N ILE A 21 -3.18 -6.51 -17.20
CA ILE A 21 -1.98 -6.24 -16.38
C ILE A 21 -1.10 -5.20 -17.05
N SER A 22 -0.85 -5.32 -18.36
CA SER A 22 -0.03 -4.34 -19.10
C SER A 22 -0.68 -2.96 -19.15
N SER A 23 -2.00 -2.88 -19.34
CA SER A 23 -2.73 -1.60 -19.29
C SER A 23 -2.67 -0.96 -17.91
N TRP A 24 -2.76 -1.75 -16.84
CA TRP A 24 -2.68 -1.25 -15.46
C TRP A 24 -1.28 -0.71 -15.14
N ILE A 25 -0.23 -1.48 -15.47
CA ILE A 25 1.18 -1.07 -15.29
C ILE A 25 1.49 0.22 -16.08
N TYR A 26 1.01 0.32 -17.32
CA TYR A 26 1.25 1.52 -18.13
C TYR A 26 0.57 2.77 -17.56
N SER A 27 -0.66 2.62 -17.03
CA SER A 27 -1.39 3.71 -16.39
C SER A 27 -0.66 4.25 -15.16
N GLU A 28 -0.18 3.36 -14.28
CA GLU A 28 0.52 3.74 -13.05
C GLU A 28 1.86 4.44 -13.35
N HIS A 29 2.58 3.96 -14.37
CA HIS A 29 3.85 4.54 -14.75
C HIS A 29 3.72 5.94 -15.37
N SER A 30 2.58 6.23 -16.01
CA SER A 30 2.33 7.56 -16.60
C SER A 30 2.15 8.65 -15.53
N THR A 31 1.48 8.32 -14.43
CA THR A 31 1.22 9.29 -13.34
C THR A 31 2.48 9.59 -12.55
N VAL A 32 3.31 8.58 -12.27
CA VAL A 32 4.57 8.76 -11.53
C VAL A 32 5.58 9.53 -12.36
N LYS A 33 5.71 9.23 -13.66
CA LYS A 33 6.59 9.99 -14.56
C LYS A 33 6.21 11.46 -14.61
N GLN A 34 4.92 11.76 -14.73
CA GLN A 34 4.45 13.14 -14.76
C GLN A 34 4.82 13.87 -13.47
N GLN A 35 4.68 13.23 -12.30
CA GLN A 35 5.08 13.84 -11.02
C GLN A 35 6.59 14.13 -10.97
N ILE A 36 7.43 13.19 -11.44
CA ILE A 36 8.89 13.35 -11.44
C ILE A 36 9.33 14.46 -12.40
N GLU A 37 8.81 14.49 -13.63
CA GLU A 37 9.12 15.53 -14.61
C GLU A 37 8.69 16.93 -14.10
N GLU A 38 7.55 17.01 -13.43
CA GLU A 38 7.06 18.25 -12.82
C GLU A 38 7.92 18.74 -11.64
N GLU A 39 8.63 17.84 -10.95
CA GLU A 39 9.58 18.22 -9.88
C GLU A 39 10.91 18.72 -10.44
N GLU A 40 11.40 18.13 -11.54
CA GLU A 40 12.66 18.52 -12.17
C GLU A 40 12.58 19.92 -12.79
N ILE A 41 11.47 20.27 -13.45
CA ILE A 41 11.27 21.59 -14.08
C ILE A 41 11.26 22.72 -13.05
N LEU A 42 10.74 22.47 -11.84
CA LEU A 42 10.55 23.48 -10.80
C LEU A 42 11.70 23.58 -9.80
N THR A 43 12.50 22.51 -9.64
CA THR A 43 13.67 22.48 -8.76
C THR A 43 14.97 22.78 -9.49
N SER A 44 14.91 23.28 -10.73
CA SER A 44 16.10 23.79 -11.43
C SER A 44 16.66 24.99 -10.67
N TYR A 45 17.48 24.68 -9.67
CA TYR A 45 18.21 25.63 -8.86
C TYR A 45 19.34 26.15 -9.73
N GLU A 46 19.14 27.30 -10.35
CA GLU A 46 20.22 28.06 -10.95
C GLU A 46 21.06 28.61 -9.78
N PRO A 47 22.28 28.10 -9.52
CA PRO A 47 23.07 28.64 -8.43
C PRO A 47 23.36 30.09 -8.76
N ALA A 48 22.89 31.01 -7.91
CA ALA A 48 23.08 32.45 -8.02
C ALA A 48 24.56 32.88 -8.15
N ASN A 49 25.50 31.95 -7.96
CA ASN A 49 26.93 32.17 -8.03
C ASN A 49 27.56 31.99 -9.43
N LYS A 50 26.81 31.61 -10.48
CA LYS A 50 27.39 31.53 -11.85
C LYS A 50 27.46 32.86 -12.60
N LYS A 51 26.84 33.94 -12.09
CA LYS A 51 27.01 35.29 -12.64
C LYS A 51 28.20 36.06 -12.05
N ALA A 52 28.89 35.48 -11.06
CA ALA A 52 30.08 36.08 -10.43
C ALA A 52 31.41 35.66 -11.07
N SER A 53 31.40 34.77 -12.08
CA SER A 53 32.61 34.31 -12.78
C SER A 53 32.57 34.58 -14.29
N ALA A 54 31.92 35.66 -14.71
CA ALA A 54 32.24 36.27 -16.00
C ALA A 54 33.47 37.19 -15.80
N PRO A 55 34.56 37.05 -16.58
CA PRO A 55 35.72 37.91 -16.42
C PRO A 55 35.33 39.37 -16.66
N LEU A 56 35.67 40.20 -15.68
CA LEU A 56 35.59 41.66 -15.67
C LEU A 56 36.04 42.24 -17.02
N GLN A 57 35.12 42.84 -17.78
CA GLN A 57 35.48 43.87 -18.74
C GLN A 57 35.54 45.21 -18.00
N PRO A 58 36.66 45.97 -18.08
CA PRO A 58 36.73 47.28 -17.49
C PRO A 58 36.22 48.29 -18.51
N ASN A 59 34.97 48.72 -18.38
CA ASN A 59 34.50 50.09 -18.69
C ASN A 59 32.98 50.12 -18.80
N GLY A 60 32.34 50.94 -17.96
CA GLY A 60 30.92 51.23 -18.08
C GLY A 60 30.34 51.73 -16.79
N HIS A 61 30.34 53.04 -16.62
CA HIS A 61 29.63 53.77 -15.59
C HIS A 61 28.12 53.46 -15.65
N SER A 62 27.59 52.83 -14.60
CA SER A 62 26.19 52.95 -14.23
C SER A 62 26.05 52.74 -12.73
N ASP A 63 25.66 53.80 -12.03
CA ASP A 63 25.14 53.76 -10.67
C ASP A 63 23.89 52.86 -10.61
N GLN A 64 24.09 51.55 -10.48
CA GLN A 64 23.06 50.69 -9.91
C GLN A 64 23.32 50.61 -8.43
N LYS A 65 22.65 51.52 -7.72
CA LYS A 65 22.38 51.44 -6.29
C LYS A 65 21.74 50.07 -6.05
N GLN A 66 22.58 49.09 -5.72
CA GLN A 66 22.17 47.79 -5.24
C GLN A 66 21.43 48.08 -3.94
N VAL A 67 20.09 48.13 -4.05
CA VAL A 67 19.22 48.35 -2.90
C VAL A 67 19.49 47.18 -1.97
N ASP A 68 20.04 47.53 -0.82
CA ASP A 68 20.33 46.63 0.28
C ASP A 68 19.01 46.05 0.78
N ASP A 69 18.65 44.89 0.23
CA ASP A 69 17.49 44.07 0.61
C ASP A 69 17.76 43.29 1.92
N SER A 70 18.72 43.72 2.74
CA SER A 70 19.06 43.08 4.02
C SER A 70 18.22 43.57 5.21
N ALA A 71 17.20 44.40 4.96
CA ALA A 71 16.18 44.81 5.94
C ALA A 71 14.79 44.21 5.64
N LEU A 72 14.74 43.22 4.74
CA LEU A 72 13.51 42.58 4.29
C LEU A 72 12.94 41.70 5.39
N SER A 73 11.67 41.90 5.71
CA SER A 73 10.87 40.90 6.40
C SER A 73 11.05 39.56 5.69
N GLU A 74 11.64 38.57 6.37
CA GLU A 74 11.82 37.23 5.83
C GLU A 74 10.43 36.71 5.43
N TRP A 75 10.19 36.53 4.14
CA TRP A 75 8.93 35.97 3.65
C TRP A 75 9.10 34.47 3.57
N GLU A 76 8.18 33.74 4.19
CA GLU A 76 8.04 32.31 4.04
C GLU A 76 7.17 31.99 2.83
N TYR A 77 7.49 30.91 2.15
CA TYR A 77 6.75 30.43 0.99
C TYR A 77 6.34 28.98 1.20
N LYS A 78 5.15 28.63 0.71
CA LYS A 78 4.73 27.23 0.62
C LYS A 78 3.99 26.95 -0.66
N ILE A 79 3.98 25.69 -1.06
CA ILE A 79 3.21 25.19 -2.19
C ILE A 79 2.27 24.11 -1.65
N VAL A 80 0.97 24.36 -1.76
CA VAL A 80 -0.06 23.37 -1.44
C VAL A 80 -0.35 22.57 -2.70
N ARG A 81 -0.24 21.24 -2.60
CA ARG A 81 -0.42 20.27 -3.68
C ARG A 81 -1.70 19.46 -3.45
N ALA A 82 -2.37 19.07 -4.53
CA ALA A 82 -3.50 18.15 -4.52
C ALA A 82 -3.20 16.96 -5.44
N ASN A 83 -3.68 15.77 -5.06
CA ASN A 83 -3.42 14.54 -5.85
C ASN A 83 -4.19 14.53 -7.18
N ARG A 84 -5.27 15.32 -7.29
CA ARG A 84 -6.10 15.47 -8.49
C ARG A 84 -6.29 16.96 -8.79
N ASP A 85 -6.89 17.28 -9.95
CA ASP A 85 -7.18 18.64 -10.42
C ASP A 85 -8.29 19.35 -9.60
N LEU A 86 -8.16 19.36 -8.27
CA LEU A 86 -9.15 19.93 -7.33
C LEU A 86 -9.29 21.44 -7.50
N PHE A 87 -8.20 22.14 -7.79
CA PHE A 87 -8.19 23.60 -7.93
C PHE A 87 -8.73 24.09 -9.28
N ARG A 88 -9.13 23.16 -10.17
CA ARG A 88 -9.97 23.49 -11.32
C ARG A 88 -11.36 23.95 -10.89
N ASN A 89 -11.86 23.42 -9.77
CA ASN A 89 -13.14 23.86 -9.23
C ASN A 89 -12.93 25.15 -8.40
N PRO A 90 -13.51 26.29 -8.83
CA PRO A 90 -13.31 27.56 -8.14
C PRO A 90 -13.82 27.52 -6.69
N ALA A 91 -14.89 26.78 -6.38
CA ALA A 91 -15.43 26.70 -5.03
C ALA A 91 -14.43 26.05 -4.05
N ILE A 92 -13.72 25.00 -4.49
CA ILE A 92 -12.69 24.33 -3.70
C ILE A 92 -11.47 25.25 -3.54
N PHE A 93 -11.08 25.92 -4.63
CA PHE A 93 -9.96 26.85 -4.61
C PHE A 93 -10.19 28.03 -3.65
N HIS A 94 -11.37 28.64 -3.67
CA HIS A 94 -11.73 29.70 -2.72
C HIS A 94 -11.70 29.21 -1.28
N LYS A 95 -12.25 28.02 -1.02
CA LYS A 95 -12.19 27.40 0.31
C LYS A 95 -10.75 27.19 0.79
N LEU A 96 -9.85 26.72 -0.07
CA LEU A 96 -8.42 26.61 0.26
C LEU A 96 -7.85 27.99 0.63
N CYS A 97 -8.10 29.02 -0.18
CA CYS A 97 -7.60 30.36 0.11
C CYS A 97 -8.11 30.91 1.45
N GLU A 98 -9.37 30.63 1.80
CA GLU A 98 -9.94 31.01 3.11
C GLU A 98 -9.24 30.28 4.26
N GLU A 99 -9.14 28.95 4.17
CA GLU A 99 -8.47 28.14 5.21
C GLU A 99 -6.99 28.51 5.38
N GLU A 100 -6.32 28.92 4.31
CA GLU A 100 -4.92 29.35 4.36
C GLU A 100 -4.78 30.79 4.87
N ALA A 101 -5.70 31.68 4.50
CA ALA A 101 -5.76 33.03 5.03
C ALA A 101 -6.01 33.06 6.54
N GLU A 102 -6.82 32.13 7.07
CA GLU A 102 -7.01 31.93 8.52
C GLU A 102 -5.67 31.70 9.25
N MET A 103 -4.70 31.08 8.56
CA MET A 103 -3.36 30.76 9.10
C MET A 103 -2.30 31.81 8.73
N GLY A 104 -2.72 32.95 8.18
CA GLY A 104 -1.85 34.06 7.79
C GLY A 104 -1.14 33.87 6.44
N TRP A 105 -1.51 32.84 5.67
CA TRP A 105 -0.97 32.63 4.33
C TRP A 105 -1.74 33.44 3.29
N MET A 106 -1.00 34.21 2.49
CA MET A 106 -1.55 34.97 1.37
C MET A 106 -1.26 34.24 0.07
N MET A 107 -2.28 34.00 -0.74
CA MET A 107 -2.10 33.42 -2.07
C MET A 107 -1.20 34.33 -2.91
N LEU A 108 -0.15 33.75 -3.50
CA LEU A 108 0.77 34.46 -4.39
C LEU A 108 0.41 34.18 -5.84
N GLU A 109 0.35 32.91 -6.23
CA GLU A 109 0.04 32.48 -7.58
C GLU A 109 -0.55 31.07 -7.62
N LYS A 110 -1.36 30.79 -8.64
CA LYS A 110 -1.85 29.45 -8.96
C LYS A 110 -0.95 28.87 -10.05
N LEU A 111 -0.16 27.86 -9.70
CA LEU A 111 0.81 27.25 -10.62
C LEU A 111 0.09 26.40 -11.68
N ASP A 112 -0.89 25.60 -11.25
CA ASP A 112 -1.73 24.76 -12.10
C ASP A 112 -3.05 24.40 -11.38
N ASP A 113 -3.79 23.40 -11.86
CA ASP A 113 -5.04 22.92 -11.25
C ASP A 113 -4.83 22.01 -10.02
N ARG A 114 -3.58 21.74 -9.63
CA ARG A 114 -3.17 20.89 -8.51
C ARG A 114 -2.27 21.57 -7.49
N ARG A 115 -1.71 22.74 -7.80
CA ARG A 115 -0.67 23.40 -7.01
C ARG A 115 -0.90 24.90 -6.93
N VAL A 116 -0.84 25.41 -5.70
CA VAL A 116 -1.01 26.84 -5.41
C VAL A 116 0.12 27.28 -4.49
N ARG A 117 0.75 28.41 -4.81
CA ARG A 117 1.82 29.00 -4.02
C ARG A 117 1.27 30.09 -3.11
N PHE A 118 1.69 30.05 -1.86
CA PHE A 118 1.36 31.02 -0.82
C PHE A 118 2.62 31.67 -0.25
N LYS A 119 2.46 32.86 0.33
CA LYS A 119 3.49 33.57 1.07
C LYS A 119 2.98 34.05 2.44
N ARG A 120 3.86 34.13 3.42
CA ARG A 120 3.58 34.64 4.78
C ARG A 120 4.79 35.40 5.31
N LEU A 121 4.60 36.31 6.24
CA LEU A 121 5.71 36.95 6.97
C LEU A 121 6.27 35.95 8.00
N ALA A 122 7.58 35.66 7.97
CA ALA A 122 8.25 34.73 8.90
C ALA A 122 8.14 35.18 10.36
N ASN A 123 8.09 36.49 10.58
CA ASN A 123 8.00 37.08 11.91
C ASN A 123 6.56 37.19 12.42
N LEU A 124 5.59 36.54 11.78
CA LEU A 124 4.22 36.51 12.29
C LEU A 124 4.21 35.66 13.57
N PRO A 125 3.89 36.22 14.75
CA PRO A 125 3.74 35.42 15.96
C PRO A 125 2.67 34.37 15.68
N GLU A 126 2.98 33.09 15.92
CA GLU A 126 1.97 32.03 15.92
C GLU A 126 0.83 32.53 16.79
N GLN A 127 -0.32 32.75 16.16
CA GLN A 127 -1.43 33.49 16.73
C GLN A 127 -1.74 32.88 18.09
N THR A 128 -1.44 33.63 19.15
CA THR A 128 -1.53 33.22 20.56
C THR A 128 -3.00 33.17 21.01
N ASN A 129 -3.86 32.58 20.20
CA ASN A 129 -5.18 32.17 20.63
C ASN A 129 -4.99 30.80 21.28
N ASP A 130 -5.44 30.65 22.52
CA ASP A 130 -5.49 29.38 23.28
C ASP A 130 -6.34 28.27 22.60
N GLN A 131 -6.78 28.51 21.36
CA GLN A 131 -7.50 27.56 20.52
C GLN A 131 -6.51 26.98 19.53
N LEU A 132 -6.24 25.68 19.66
CA LEU A 132 -5.43 24.96 18.67
C LEU A 132 -5.99 25.25 17.26
N PRO A 133 -5.12 25.54 16.28
CA PRO A 133 -5.56 25.79 14.93
C PRO A 133 -6.29 24.57 14.38
N ARG A 134 -7.39 24.81 13.66
CA ARG A 134 -8.22 23.74 13.05
C ARG A 134 -7.42 22.87 12.08
N PHE A 135 -6.36 23.44 11.49
CA PHE A 135 -5.51 22.82 10.50
C PHE A 135 -4.04 23.13 10.76
N ASP A 136 -3.16 22.26 10.29
CA ASP A 136 -1.71 22.50 10.32
C ASP A 136 -1.33 23.66 9.38
N PRO A 137 -0.68 24.73 9.88
CA PRO A 137 -0.20 25.84 9.05
C PRO A 137 0.81 25.42 7.97
N TYR A 138 1.56 24.35 8.19
CA TYR A 138 2.59 23.87 7.26
C TYR A 138 2.11 22.73 6.36
N ARG A 139 0.80 22.46 6.31
CA ARG A 139 0.26 21.45 5.39
C ARG A 139 0.66 21.77 3.95
N SER A 140 1.22 20.77 3.28
CA SER A 140 1.63 20.82 1.88
C SER A 140 0.68 20.04 0.96
N HIS A 141 -0.26 19.27 1.52
CA HIS A 141 -1.23 18.47 0.77
C HIS A 141 -2.67 18.89 1.09
N TYR A 142 -3.51 18.96 0.06
CA TYR A 142 -4.92 19.31 0.15
C TYR A 142 -5.80 18.24 -0.50
N GLY A 143 -6.82 17.81 0.25
CA GLY A 143 -7.74 16.75 -0.14
C GLY A 143 -7.49 15.45 0.63
N SER A 144 -8.26 14.42 0.29
CA SER A 144 -8.13 13.10 0.91
C SER A 144 -7.15 12.24 0.12
N ASP A 145 -6.17 11.66 0.83
CA ASP A 145 -5.26 10.64 0.28
C ASP A 145 -5.91 9.25 0.18
N LEU A 146 -7.17 9.11 0.62
CA LEU A 146 -7.91 7.85 0.51
C LEU A 146 -8.37 7.62 -0.92
N ASP A 147 -7.59 6.84 -1.64
CA ASP A 147 -8.00 6.22 -2.90
C ASP A 147 -9.00 5.09 -2.63
N PHE A 148 -10.24 5.45 -2.29
CA PHE A 148 -11.36 4.50 -2.15
C PHE A 148 -11.49 3.58 -3.37
N THR A 149 -11.13 4.07 -4.55
CA THR A 149 -11.06 3.30 -5.79
C THR A 149 -10.03 2.17 -5.73
N SER A 150 -8.85 2.44 -5.18
CA SER A 150 -7.80 1.42 -4.97
C SER A 150 -8.27 0.35 -3.98
N TRP A 151 -8.90 0.78 -2.88
CA TRP A 151 -9.47 -0.15 -1.91
C TRP A 151 -10.60 -1.01 -2.52
N LEU A 152 -11.50 -0.41 -3.30
CA LEU A 152 -12.55 -1.15 -4.01
C LEU A 152 -11.97 -2.16 -5.00
N ALA A 153 -10.93 -1.77 -5.74
CA ALA A 153 -10.23 -2.64 -6.68
C ALA A 153 -9.56 -3.82 -5.96
N ALA A 154 -8.94 -3.59 -4.80
CA ALA A 154 -8.36 -4.65 -3.98
C ALA A 154 -9.43 -5.65 -3.49
N ILE A 155 -10.59 -5.16 -3.05
CA ILE A 155 -11.72 -6.01 -2.67
C ILE A 155 -12.21 -6.82 -3.88
N ALA A 156 -12.42 -6.16 -5.03
CA ALA A 156 -12.86 -6.83 -6.25
C ALA A 156 -11.88 -7.95 -6.66
N PHE A 157 -10.57 -7.69 -6.62
CA PHE A 157 -9.53 -8.67 -6.90
C PHE A 157 -9.59 -9.87 -5.95
N LEU A 158 -9.74 -9.61 -4.65
CA LEU A 158 -9.84 -10.66 -3.63
C LEU A 158 -11.10 -11.51 -3.87
N THR A 159 -12.24 -10.87 -4.19
CA THR A 159 -13.47 -11.60 -4.53
C THR A 159 -13.34 -12.42 -5.80
N ALA A 160 -12.62 -11.94 -6.82
CA ALA A 160 -12.40 -12.66 -8.07
C ALA A 160 -11.57 -13.95 -7.87
N ILE A 161 -10.72 -14.02 -6.84
CA ILE A 161 -9.94 -15.22 -6.49
C ILE A 161 -10.75 -16.16 -5.59
N VAL A 162 -11.36 -15.61 -4.52
CA VAL A 162 -12.02 -16.42 -3.49
C VAL A 162 -13.31 -17.06 -4.01
N LEU A 163 -14.08 -16.35 -4.84
CA LEU A 163 -15.39 -16.81 -5.28
C LEU A 163 -15.33 -18.05 -6.18
N PRO A 164 -14.44 -18.14 -7.20
CA PRO A 164 -14.25 -19.37 -7.96
C PRO A 164 -13.71 -20.53 -7.12
N ALA A 165 -12.76 -20.26 -6.21
CA ALA A 165 -12.20 -21.28 -5.32
C ALA A 165 -13.27 -21.90 -4.41
N TYR A 166 -14.14 -21.06 -3.83
CA TYR A 166 -15.25 -21.50 -3.00
C TYR A 166 -16.29 -22.30 -3.78
N LEU A 167 -16.69 -21.83 -4.97
CA LEU A 167 -17.64 -22.56 -5.83
C LEU A 167 -17.10 -23.93 -6.26
N GLY A 168 -15.81 -24.01 -6.62
CA GLY A 168 -15.16 -25.28 -6.95
C GLY A 168 -15.18 -26.26 -5.77
N TYR A 169 -14.83 -25.79 -4.57
CA TYR A 169 -14.90 -26.58 -3.35
C TYR A 169 -16.34 -27.04 -3.04
N ALA A 170 -17.32 -26.16 -3.16
CA ALA A 170 -18.73 -26.46 -2.92
C ALA A 170 -19.26 -27.53 -3.89
N LEU A 171 -18.88 -27.46 -5.16
CA LEU A 171 -19.27 -28.45 -6.17
C LEU A 171 -18.66 -29.82 -5.86
N VAL A 172 -17.35 -29.88 -5.59
CA VAL A 172 -16.66 -31.15 -5.29
C VAL A 172 -17.21 -31.78 -4.01
N SER A 173 -17.36 -31.00 -2.94
CA SER A 173 -17.93 -31.50 -1.68
C SER A 173 -19.37 -31.99 -1.86
N ALA A 174 -20.21 -31.28 -2.62
CA ALA A 174 -21.56 -31.74 -2.95
C ALA A 174 -21.54 -33.04 -3.77
N THR A 175 -20.62 -33.21 -4.71
CA THR A 175 -20.51 -34.47 -5.46
C THR A 175 -20.08 -35.63 -4.55
N LEU A 176 -19.04 -35.45 -3.73
CA LEU A 176 -18.55 -36.48 -2.79
C LEU A 176 -19.61 -36.90 -1.77
N ASN A 177 -20.37 -35.94 -1.24
CA ASN A 177 -21.43 -36.22 -0.26
C ASN A 177 -22.65 -36.93 -0.88
N ASN A 178 -22.86 -36.75 -2.19
CA ASN A 178 -23.94 -37.42 -2.94
C ASN A 178 -23.49 -38.74 -3.60
N LEU A 179 -22.24 -39.17 -3.44
CA LEU A 179 -21.84 -40.50 -3.88
C LEU A 179 -22.56 -41.57 -3.03
N PRO A 180 -23.25 -42.53 -3.64
CA PRO A 180 -23.77 -43.68 -2.89
C PRO A 180 -22.60 -44.48 -2.31
N ASN A 181 -22.75 -44.94 -1.07
CA ASN A 181 -21.77 -45.74 -0.28
C ASN A 181 -21.37 -47.11 -0.90
N SER A 182 -21.63 -47.36 -2.18
CA SER A 182 -21.26 -48.58 -2.88
C SER A 182 -19.94 -48.41 -3.64
N LEU A 183 -18.84 -48.26 -2.91
CA LEU A 183 -17.54 -48.62 -3.49
C LEU A 183 -17.45 -50.16 -3.50
N PRO A 184 -17.02 -50.81 -4.60
CA PRO A 184 -16.67 -52.21 -4.54
C PRO A 184 -15.50 -52.35 -3.57
N ARG A 185 -15.70 -53.15 -2.52
CA ARG A 185 -14.65 -53.60 -1.62
C ARG A 185 -13.57 -54.25 -2.49
N ILE A 186 -12.45 -53.56 -2.68
CA ILE A 186 -11.28 -54.13 -3.33
C ILE A 186 -10.98 -55.44 -2.58
N PRO A 187 -10.99 -56.62 -3.23
CA PRO A 187 -10.52 -57.82 -2.56
C PRO A 187 -9.05 -57.58 -2.23
N LEU A 188 -8.74 -57.54 -0.95
CA LEU A 188 -7.37 -57.58 -0.43
C LEU A 188 -6.72 -58.86 -0.95
N LEU A 189 -6.06 -58.79 -2.10
CA LEU A 189 -5.08 -59.77 -2.52
C LEU A 189 -3.84 -59.52 -1.66
N ASN A 190 -3.81 -60.14 -0.48
CA ASN A 190 -2.63 -60.52 0.30
C ASN A 190 -3.09 -60.94 1.70
N GLN A 191 -3.60 -62.16 1.84
CA GLN A 191 -3.43 -62.91 3.08
C GLN A 191 -1.98 -63.42 3.10
N PRO A 192 -1.13 -63.04 4.07
CA PRO A 192 0.10 -63.76 4.34
C PRO A 192 -0.25 -65.19 4.81
N PRO A 193 0.57 -66.20 4.51
CA PRO A 193 0.23 -67.58 4.80
C PRO A 193 0.05 -67.82 6.30
N GLU A 194 -0.99 -68.61 6.56
CA GLU A 194 -1.42 -69.26 7.78
C GLU A 194 -0.22 -69.86 8.55
N VAL A 195 -0.01 -69.35 9.76
CA VAL A 195 0.93 -69.94 10.73
C VAL A 195 0.15 -71.00 11.50
N GLU A 196 0.46 -72.27 11.27
CA GLU A 196 -0.02 -73.41 12.06
C GLU A 196 0.34 -73.23 13.55
N PRO A 197 -0.58 -73.48 14.49
CA PRO A 197 -0.25 -73.52 15.91
C PRO A 197 0.23 -74.93 16.28
N GLU A 198 1.52 -75.09 16.52
CA GLU A 198 2.07 -76.28 17.17
C GLU A 198 1.88 -76.13 18.70
N VAL A 199 1.00 -76.96 19.24
CA VAL A 199 0.68 -77.09 20.67
C VAL A 199 1.51 -78.25 21.22
N GLU A 200 2.33 -78.07 22.27
CA GLU A 200 2.41 -79.04 23.38
C GLU A 200 3.19 -78.54 24.63
N ASN A 201 2.43 -78.40 25.73
CA ASN A 201 2.68 -78.64 27.17
C ASN A 201 4.11 -78.67 27.79
N ASN A 202 4.24 -78.07 28.98
CA ASN A 202 4.27 -78.80 30.28
C ASN A 202 4.32 -77.85 31.53
N GLU A 203 3.43 -78.16 32.49
CA GLU A 203 3.22 -77.80 33.93
C GLU A 203 4.46 -77.61 34.88
N PRO A 204 4.33 -77.29 36.20
CA PRO A 204 3.51 -76.27 36.94
C PRO A 204 4.28 -75.52 38.10
N LEU A 205 3.57 -74.60 38.79
CA LEU A 205 3.72 -73.88 40.12
C LEU A 205 4.88 -74.23 41.13
N PRO A 206 5.22 -73.40 42.17
CA PRO A 206 4.30 -72.51 42.93
C PRO A 206 4.82 -71.14 43.48
N GLU A 207 3.81 -70.36 43.92
CA GLU A 207 3.72 -69.44 45.09
C GLU A 207 4.99 -68.88 45.75
N GLU A 208 5.05 -67.54 45.91
CA GLU A 208 5.16 -66.89 47.22
C GLU A 208 4.87 -65.36 47.14
N ILE A 209 4.03 -64.89 48.06
CA ILE A 209 3.67 -63.51 48.45
C ILE A 209 3.73 -63.56 50.02
N PRO A 210 3.87 -62.50 50.86
CA PRO A 210 3.98 -61.03 50.68
C PRO A 210 5.08 -60.33 51.55
N SER A 211 5.08 -58.98 51.55
CA SER A 211 5.05 -58.10 52.76
C SER A 211 6.26 -57.17 52.99
N GLU A 212 6.05 -55.85 52.86
CA GLU A 212 6.44 -54.74 53.79
C GLU A 212 6.26 -53.41 53.01
N LEU A 213 5.28 -52.53 53.30
CA LEU A 213 5.20 -51.60 54.44
C LEU A 213 6.59 -51.01 54.73
N GLU A 214 6.91 -49.76 54.39
CA GLU A 214 6.45 -48.60 55.14
C GLU A 214 6.77 -47.29 54.40
N ALA A 215 5.95 -46.29 54.68
CA ALA A 215 6.07 -44.93 54.21
C ALA A 215 7.01 -44.10 55.12
N LYS A 216 7.92 -43.33 54.51
CA LYS A 216 8.15 -41.86 54.72
C LYS A 216 8.60 -41.39 56.15
N PRO A 217 9.04 -40.14 56.43
CA PRO A 217 9.83 -39.12 55.68
C PRO A 217 11.11 -38.60 56.41
N SER A 218 11.92 -37.86 55.63
CA SER A 218 12.53 -36.54 55.93
C SER A 218 13.45 -36.36 57.14
N GLY A 219 14.70 -35.97 56.86
CA GLY A 219 15.56 -35.25 57.80
C GLY A 219 16.90 -34.84 57.18
N THR A 220 16.97 -33.55 56.77
CA THR A 220 18.15 -32.68 56.54
C THR A 220 19.27 -33.13 55.61
#